data_AF-A0A183B5G5-F1
#
_entry.id   AF-A0A183B5G5-F1
#
_cell.length_a   1.000
_cell.length_b   1.000
_cell.length_c   1.000
_cell.angle_alpha   90.00
_cell.angle_beta   90.00
_cell.angle_gamma   90.00
#
_symmetry.space_group_name_H-M   'P 1'
#
loop_
_entity.id
_entity.type
_entity.pdbx_description
1 polymer ?
#
loop_
_entity_poly.entity_id
_entity_poly.type
_entity_poly.pdbx_seq_one_letter_code
_entity_poly.pdbx_strand_id
1 'polypeptide(L)'
;LDEYVQSHLILAAITICSRILQRGGTFVAKVFRSRDSGLLGAQLRCLFDGPVTFAKPRSSRNSSLEAFVVCQEYSGPRLSTRSHTDSTTADPLLLQWYNPANFDEFSEDHKAILPFVACGDLCGFDADLCYTLDPDHVCKPPIQMPIDPAYADVCRRARVARAQEQGKEDDVVEQTVSSLMDALSVSEI
;
A
#
# COMPACT_ATOMS: atom_id res chain seq x y z
N LEU A 1 -2.56 10.60 -1.84
CA LEU A 1 -1.15 10.99 -2.05
C LEU A 1 -0.37 9.83 -2.69
N ASP A 2 -0.43 8.65 -2.10
CA ASP A 2 0.31 7.46 -2.54
C ASP A 2 0.00 7.01 -3.97
N GLU A 3 -1.26 7.08 -4.39
CA GLU A 3 -1.67 6.76 -5.78
C GLU A 3 -1.02 7.70 -6.81
N TYR A 4 -0.97 8.99 -6.52
CA TYR A 4 -0.39 10.00 -7.42
C TYR A 4 1.14 9.92 -7.49
N VAL A 5 1.79 9.58 -6.37
CA VAL A 5 3.23 9.30 -6.37
C VAL A 5 3.53 8.04 -7.18
N GLN A 6 2.65 7.04 -7.11
CA GLN A 6 2.85 5.79 -7.85
C GLN A 6 2.59 5.93 -9.35
N SER A 7 1.63 6.74 -9.79
CA SER A 7 1.42 6.97 -11.23
C SER A 7 2.68 7.55 -11.91
N HIS A 8 3.38 8.48 -11.24
CA HIS A 8 4.68 8.96 -11.68
C HIS A 8 5.75 7.85 -11.73
N LEU A 9 5.76 6.95 -10.74
CA LEU A 9 6.69 5.82 -10.71
C LEU A 9 6.47 4.87 -11.90
N ILE A 10 5.21 4.59 -12.24
CA ILE A 10 4.84 3.73 -13.36
C ILE A 10 5.20 4.40 -14.70
N LEU A 11 4.96 5.71 -14.83
CA LEU A 11 5.35 6.47 -16.01
C LEU A 11 6.88 6.50 -16.20
N ALA A 12 7.63 6.69 -15.11
CA ALA A 12 9.09 6.62 -15.15
C ALA A 12 9.57 5.21 -15.55
N ALA A 13 8.99 4.18 -14.94
CA ALA A 13 9.31 2.78 -15.24
C ALA A 13 9.04 2.45 -16.72
N ILE A 14 7.89 2.83 -17.27
CA ILE A 14 7.58 2.52 -18.66
C ILE A 14 8.44 3.28 -19.65
N THR A 15 8.88 4.49 -19.30
CA THR A 15 9.79 5.26 -20.13
C THR A 15 11.16 4.59 -20.22
N ILE A 16 11.65 4.04 -19.10
CA ILE A 16 12.88 3.25 -19.09
C ILE A 16 12.66 1.96 -19.89
N CYS A 17 11.58 1.23 -19.60
CA CYS A 17 11.20 0.00 -20.28
C CYS A 17 11.09 0.19 -21.80
N SER A 18 10.56 1.32 -22.26
CA SER A 18 10.42 1.59 -23.70
C SER A 18 11.75 1.68 -24.46
N ARG A 19 12.87 1.89 -23.76
CA ARG A 19 14.20 1.90 -24.37
C ARG A 19 14.93 0.57 -24.27
N ILE A 20 14.55 -0.30 -23.33
CA ILE A 20 15.24 -1.57 -23.05
C ILE A 20 14.43 -2.79 -23.54
N LEU A 21 13.12 -2.66 -23.63
CA LEU A 21 12.22 -3.77 -23.92
C LEU A 21 12.21 -4.02 -25.43
N GLN A 22 12.56 -5.24 -25.82
CA GLN A 22 12.49 -5.67 -27.21
C GLN A 22 11.03 -5.77 -27.67
N ARG A 23 10.81 -5.64 -28.98
CA ARG A 23 9.48 -5.87 -29.56
C ARG A 23 8.99 -7.28 -29.23
N GLY A 24 7.71 -7.40 -28.87
CA GLY A 24 7.13 -8.64 -28.36
C GLY A 24 7.38 -8.89 -26.87
N GLY A 25 8.15 -8.04 -26.18
CA GLY A 25 8.48 -8.19 -24.77
C GLY A 25 7.28 -8.03 -23.83
N THR A 26 7.44 -8.53 -22.60
CA THR A 26 6.43 -8.41 -21.53
C THR A 26 6.89 -7.42 -20.47
N PHE A 27 6.02 -6.52 -20.06
CA PHE A 27 6.22 -5.60 -18.95
C PHE A 27 5.32 -5.99 -17.78
N VAL A 28 5.91 -6.08 -16.58
CA VAL A 28 5.17 -6.37 -15.34
C VAL A 28 5.54 -5.32 -14.31
N ALA A 29 4.54 -4.67 -13.70
CA ALA A 29 4.76 -3.66 -12.67
C ALA A 29 3.75 -3.79 -11.53
N LYS A 30 4.21 -3.49 -10.31
CA LYS A 30 3.35 -3.40 -9.13
C LYS A 30 2.62 -2.05 -9.14
N VAL A 31 1.30 -2.09 -8.96
CA VAL A 31 0.39 -0.95 -9.07
C VAL A 31 -0.62 -0.98 -7.93
N PHE A 32 -1.17 0.17 -7.53
CA PHE A 32 -2.32 0.26 -6.64
C PHE A 32 -3.58 0.27 -7.49
N ARG A 33 -4.45 -0.71 -7.29
CA ARG A 33 -5.76 -0.77 -7.93
C ARG A 33 -6.69 0.23 -7.24
N SER A 34 -6.69 1.45 -7.73
CA SER A 34 -7.63 2.48 -7.32
C SER A 34 -8.84 2.56 -8.28
N ARG A 35 -9.74 3.51 -8.02
CA ARG A 35 -10.96 3.76 -8.79
C ARG A 35 -10.68 4.00 -10.28
N ASP A 36 -9.54 4.61 -10.59
CA ASP A 36 -9.19 5.01 -11.96
C ASP A 36 -8.08 4.12 -12.58
N SER A 37 -7.90 2.90 -12.05
CA SER A 37 -6.99 1.89 -12.61
C SER A 37 -7.26 1.54 -14.08
N GLY A 38 -8.50 1.74 -14.57
CA GLY A 38 -8.85 1.57 -15.99
C GLY A 38 -8.14 2.56 -16.92
N LEU A 39 -7.89 3.79 -16.45
CA LEU A 39 -7.15 4.81 -17.22
C LEU A 39 -5.70 4.37 -17.47
N LEU A 40 -5.03 3.89 -16.42
CA LEU A 40 -3.68 3.34 -16.53
C LEU A 40 -3.67 2.15 -17.51
N GLY A 41 -4.67 1.28 -17.42
CA GLY A 41 -4.82 0.16 -18.34
C GLY A 41 -4.97 0.57 -19.80
N ALA A 42 -5.78 1.60 -20.07
CA ALA A 42 -5.98 2.15 -21.41
C ALA A 42 -4.68 2.78 -21.96
N GLN A 43 -3.95 3.55 -21.14
CA GLN A 43 -2.66 4.14 -21.51
C GLN A 43 -1.63 3.06 -21.87
N LEU A 44 -1.58 1.97 -21.10
CA LEU A 44 -0.68 0.86 -21.38
C LEU A 44 -1.04 0.15 -22.69
N ARG A 45 -2.32 -0.02 -23.02
CA ARG A 45 -2.74 -0.62 -24.31
C ARG A 45 -2.26 0.15 -25.54
N CYS A 46 -1.90 1.42 -25.42
CA CYS A 46 -1.30 2.17 -26.53
C CYS A 46 0.14 1.72 -26.86
N LEU A 47 0.78 0.95 -25.97
CA LEU A 47 2.18 0.52 -26.06
C LEU A 47 2.38 -0.99 -26.28
N PHE A 48 1.31 -1.76 -26.12
CA PHE A 48 1.31 -3.22 -26.13
C PHE A 48 0.17 -3.71 -27.01
N ASP A 49 0.48 -4.61 -27.94
CA ASP A 49 -0.51 -5.19 -28.87
C ASP A 49 -1.26 -6.37 -28.26
N GLY A 50 -0.58 -7.03 -27.33
CA GLY A 50 -1.09 -8.15 -26.59
C GLY A 50 -1.98 -7.73 -25.44
N PRO A 51 -2.47 -8.72 -24.66
CA PRO A 51 -3.35 -8.44 -23.55
C PRO A 51 -2.64 -7.66 -22.45
N VAL A 52 -3.32 -6.62 -21.97
CA VAL A 52 -2.98 -5.92 -20.72
C VAL A 52 -3.97 -6.37 -19.66
N THR A 53 -3.47 -6.99 -18.60
CA THR A 53 -4.29 -7.58 -17.54
C THR A 53 -3.82 -7.08 -16.18
N PHE A 54 -4.75 -6.94 -15.23
CA PHE A 54 -4.38 -6.79 -13.83
C PHE A 54 -4.36 -8.15 -13.17
N ALA A 55 -3.29 -8.47 -12.46
CA ALA A 55 -3.09 -9.72 -11.76
C ALA A 55 -2.93 -9.48 -10.27
N LYS A 56 -3.59 -10.30 -9.43
CA LYS A 56 -3.30 -10.35 -7.99
C LYS A 56 -3.01 -11.79 -7.59
N PRO A 57 -1.75 -12.13 -7.32
CA PRO A 57 -1.40 -13.48 -6.92
C PRO A 57 -1.86 -13.77 -5.48
N ARG A 58 -2.08 -15.05 -5.14
CA ARG A 58 -2.48 -15.46 -3.77
C ARG A 58 -1.47 -15.12 -2.68
N SER A 59 -0.20 -15.00 -3.05
CA SER A 59 0.85 -14.54 -2.15
C SER A 59 0.77 -13.04 -1.83
N SER A 60 -0.07 -12.28 -2.53
CA SER A 60 -0.38 -10.90 -2.20
C SER A 60 -1.53 -10.84 -1.20
N ARG A 61 -1.41 -9.96 -0.20
CA ARG A 61 -2.45 -9.77 0.82
C ARG A 61 -3.77 -9.36 0.19
N ASN A 62 -4.87 -10.04 0.55
CA ASN A 62 -6.17 -9.71 -0.01
C ASN A 62 -6.63 -8.29 0.41
N SER A 63 -6.30 -7.90 1.65
CA SER A 63 -6.57 -6.56 2.20
C SER A 63 -5.79 -5.41 1.55
N SER A 64 -4.75 -5.72 0.77
CA SER A 64 -3.96 -4.70 0.07
C SER A 64 -4.64 -4.23 -1.22
N LEU A 65 -4.54 -2.93 -1.52
CA LEU A 65 -4.92 -2.37 -2.84
C LEU A 65 -3.87 -2.68 -3.92
N GLU A 66 -2.76 -3.29 -3.55
CA GLU A 66 -1.69 -3.64 -4.48
C GLU A 66 -2.11 -4.79 -5.40
N ALA A 67 -1.83 -4.59 -6.69
CA ALA A 67 -1.95 -5.56 -7.76
C ALA A 67 -0.72 -5.45 -8.67
N PHE A 68 -0.65 -6.30 -9.67
CA PHE A 68 0.32 -6.24 -10.74
C PHE A 68 -0.39 -5.94 -12.04
N VAL A 69 0.20 -5.12 -12.90
CA VAL A 69 -0.20 -5.04 -14.30
C VAL A 69 0.74 -5.89 -15.12
N VAL A 70 0.20 -6.71 -16.02
CA VAL A 70 0.94 -7.56 -16.95
C VAL A 70 0.57 -7.12 -18.35
N CYS A 71 1.54 -6.57 -19.07
CA CYS A 71 1.40 -6.09 -20.44
C CYS A 71 2.25 -6.96 -21.37
N GLN A 72 1.62 -7.60 -22.35
CA GLN A 72 2.30 -8.52 -23.27
C GLN A 72 2.44 -7.93 -24.68
N GLU A 73 3.41 -8.43 -25.44
CA GLU A 73 3.67 -8.03 -26.82
C GLU A 73 3.94 -6.52 -26.99
N TYR A 74 5.02 -6.05 -26.37
CA TYR A 74 5.46 -4.67 -26.52
C TYR A 74 5.65 -4.28 -27.99
N SER A 75 4.92 -3.28 -28.45
CA SER A 75 4.97 -2.78 -29.83
C SER A 75 5.57 -1.37 -29.93
N GLY A 76 5.57 -0.64 -28.81
CA GLY A 76 6.12 0.70 -28.70
C GLY A 76 5.07 1.80 -28.87
N PRO A 77 5.48 3.09 -28.79
CA PRO A 77 4.57 4.22 -28.88
C PRO A 77 3.82 4.27 -30.21
N ARG A 78 2.50 4.05 -30.18
CA ARG A 78 1.60 4.35 -31.31
C ARG A 78 1.27 5.84 -31.31
N LEU A 79 2.27 6.66 -31.65
CA LEU A 79 2.10 8.10 -31.80
C LEU A 79 1.16 8.32 -33.00
N SER A 80 -0.02 8.90 -32.79
CA SER A 80 -0.83 9.40 -33.91
C SER A 80 -0.05 10.54 -34.56
N THR A 81 0.53 10.28 -35.73
CA THR A 81 1.22 11.27 -36.57
C THR A 81 0.20 12.25 -37.14
N ARG A 82 -0.38 13.11 -36.30
CA ARG A 82 -1.32 14.16 -36.71
C ARG A 82 -0.98 15.55 -36.19
N SER A 83 0.14 15.72 -35.47
CA SER A 83 0.71 17.05 -35.25
C SER A 83 1.81 17.29 -36.28
N HIS A 84 1.52 18.15 -37.25
CA HIS A 84 2.53 18.81 -38.07
C HIS A 84 3.37 19.72 -37.16
N THR A 85 4.45 19.19 -36.58
CA THR A 85 5.53 20.06 -36.10
C THR A 85 6.81 19.58 -36.74
N ASP A 86 7.33 20.42 -37.63
CA ASP A 86 8.55 20.23 -38.38
C ASP A 86 9.71 19.82 -37.47
N SER A 87 10.49 18.88 -37.96
CA SER A 87 11.69 18.36 -37.33
C SER A 87 12.70 19.48 -37.02
N THR A 88 12.97 19.78 -35.76
CA THR A 88 14.32 20.29 -35.37
C THR A 88 14.72 20.14 -33.90
N THR A 89 13.88 19.66 -32.99
CA THR A 89 14.33 19.31 -31.63
C THR A 89 13.88 17.90 -31.29
N ALA A 90 14.85 17.04 -31.00
CA ALA A 90 14.63 15.69 -30.49
C ALA A 90 14.11 15.77 -29.06
N ASP A 91 12.89 16.28 -28.89
CA ASP A 91 12.25 16.31 -27.59
C ASP A 91 12.11 14.85 -27.15
N PRO A 92 12.66 14.48 -25.98
CA PRO A 92 12.56 13.12 -25.50
C PRO A 92 11.08 12.77 -25.40
N LEU A 93 10.68 11.61 -25.94
CA LEU A 93 9.30 11.05 -25.95
C LEU A 93 8.49 11.33 -24.67
N LEU A 94 9.17 11.48 -23.54
CA LEU A 94 8.68 11.96 -22.25
C LEU A 94 7.92 13.30 -22.31
N LEU A 95 8.47 14.35 -22.92
CA LEU A 95 7.81 15.66 -22.98
C LEU A 95 6.54 15.64 -23.84
N GLN A 96 6.53 14.77 -24.86
CA GLN A 96 5.35 14.52 -25.68
C GLN A 96 4.19 13.95 -24.83
N TRP A 97 4.49 13.03 -23.90
CA TRP A 97 3.50 12.44 -22.98
C TRP A 97 3.18 13.29 -21.74
N TYR A 98 3.93 14.35 -21.47
CA TYR A 98 3.60 15.32 -20.43
C TYR A 98 2.75 16.48 -20.95
N ASN A 99 2.68 16.68 -22.27
CA ASN A 99 1.84 17.72 -22.84
C ASN A 99 0.39 17.23 -22.95
N PRO A 100 -0.55 17.76 -22.14
CA PRO A 100 -1.95 17.37 -22.21
C PRO A 100 -2.59 17.63 -23.58
N ALA A 101 -2.04 18.54 -24.40
CA ALA A 101 -2.49 18.79 -25.77
C ALA A 101 -2.17 17.66 -26.77
N ASN A 102 -1.31 16.71 -26.38
CA ASN A 102 -0.97 15.54 -27.21
C ASN A 102 -1.89 14.34 -26.93
N PHE A 103 -2.83 14.45 -26.00
CA PHE A 103 -3.85 13.44 -25.74
C PHE A 103 -5.19 13.95 -26.25
N ASP A 104 -5.95 13.08 -26.93
CA ASP A 104 -7.36 13.34 -27.17
C ASP A 104 -8.07 13.53 -25.82
N GLU A 105 -9.03 14.45 -25.79
CA GLU A 105 -9.87 14.72 -24.62
C GLU A 105 -10.49 13.40 -24.13
N PHE A 106 -10.25 13.04 -22.87
CA PHE A 106 -10.55 11.71 -22.36
C PHE A 106 -12.07 11.54 -22.22
N SER A 107 -12.72 10.91 -23.21
CA SER A 107 -14.14 10.53 -23.12
C SER A 107 -14.30 9.31 -22.18
N GLU A 108 -15.47 9.17 -21.55
CA GLU A 108 -15.84 8.01 -20.72
C GLU A 108 -15.69 6.67 -21.48
N ASP A 109 -15.76 6.71 -22.82
CA ASP A 109 -15.58 5.56 -23.70
C ASP A 109 -14.14 4.98 -23.68
N HIS A 110 -13.16 5.76 -23.22
CA HIS A 110 -11.77 5.34 -23.12
C HIS A 110 -11.48 4.59 -21.80
N LYS A 111 -12.44 4.54 -20.87
CA LYS A 111 -12.32 3.81 -19.61
C LYS A 111 -12.49 2.32 -19.85
N ALA A 112 -11.42 1.67 -20.27
CA ALA A 112 -11.45 0.24 -20.51
C ALA A 112 -11.42 -0.54 -19.19
N ILE A 113 -12.42 -1.39 -18.97
CA ILE A 113 -12.36 -2.39 -17.90
C ILE A 113 -11.33 -3.44 -18.33
N LEU A 114 -10.18 -3.44 -17.67
CA LEU A 114 -9.19 -4.48 -17.89
C LEU A 114 -9.61 -5.78 -17.20
N PRO A 115 -9.37 -6.94 -17.83
CA PRO A 115 -9.58 -8.22 -17.19
C PRO A 115 -8.66 -8.34 -15.97
N PHE A 116 -9.24 -8.82 -14.87
CA PHE A 116 -8.52 -9.12 -13.65
C PHE A 116 -8.33 -10.64 -13.53
N VAL A 117 -7.09 -11.06 -13.38
CA VAL A 117 -6.70 -12.47 -13.35
C VAL A 117 -6.13 -12.80 -11.97
N ALA A 118 -6.73 -13.77 -11.28
CA ALA A 118 -6.08 -14.38 -10.13
C ALA A 118 -4.94 -15.28 -10.64
N CYS A 119 -3.73 -15.09 -10.13
CA CYS A 119 -2.55 -15.84 -10.59
C CYS A 119 -2.00 -16.75 -9.48
N GLY A 120 -1.50 -17.92 -9.86
CA GLY A 120 -0.80 -18.86 -8.97
C GLY A 120 -1.33 -20.30 -9.05
N ASP A 121 -0.47 -21.21 -8.62
CA ASP A 121 -0.80 -22.62 -8.37
C ASP A 121 -1.57 -22.75 -7.03
N LEU A 122 -2.49 -23.72 -6.94
CA LEU A 122 -3.18 -24.09 -5.70
C LEU A 122 -2.23 -24.55 -4.59
N CYS A 123 -1.00 -24.94 -4.93
CA CYS A 123 0.00 -25.46 -4.01
C CYS A 123 0.87 -24.37 -3.34
N GLY A 124 0.62 -23.09 -3.62
CA GLY A 124 1.43 -21.97 -3.12
C GLY A 124 1.02 -21.42 -1.76
N PHE A 125 1.92 -20.63 -1.15
CA PHE A 125 1.63 -19.88 0.07
C PHE A 125 0.60 -18.77 -0.20
N ASP A 126 -0.54 -18.88 0.47
CA ASP A 126 -1.55 -17.85 0.75
C ASP A 126 -1.05 -16.87 1.84
N ALA A 127 -1.19 -15.57 1.57
CA ALA A 127 -0.80 -14.50 2.49
C ALA A 127 -1.68 -14.39 3.75
N ASP A 128 -2.91 -14.92 3.70
CA ASP A 128 -3.89 -14.81 4.79
C ASP A 128 -3.91 -16.09 5.68
N LEU A 129 -3.07 -17.08 5.40
CA LEU A 129 -2.94 -18.31 6.19
C LEU A 129 -1.71 -18.30 7.12
N CYS A 130 -1.84 -18.96 8.27
CA CYS A 130 -0.71 -19.28 9.15
C CYS A 130 -0.22 -20.70 8.84
N TYR A 131 1.04 -20.83 8.41
CA TYR A 131 1.67 -22.12 8.13
C TYR A 131 2.31 -22.71 9.37
N THR A 132 2.31 -24.04 9.47
CA THR A 132 3.11 -24.75 10.45
C THR A 132 4.59 -24.46 10.19
N LEU A 133 5.31 -24.06 11.22
CA LEU A 133 6.75 -23.86 11.16
C LEU A 133 7.45 -25.22 11.06
N ASP A 134 8.63 -25.22 10.43
CA ASP A 134 9.46 -26.42 10.38
C ASP A 134 9.91 -26.83 11.79
N PRO A 135 10.12 -28.13 12.07
CA PRO A 135 10.47 -28.62 13.41
C PRO A 135 11.77 -28.03 13.98
N ASP A 136 12.67 -27.57 13.11
CA ASP A 136 13.96 -26.95 13.41
C ASP A 136 13.92 -25.40 13.42
N HIS A 137 12.72 -24.80 13.30
CA HIS A 137 12.58 -23.34 13.29
C HIS A 137 12.99 -22.70 14.63
N VAL A 138 14.07 -21.93 14.60
CA VAL A 138 14.54 -21.13 15.75
C VAL A 138 13.94 -19.73 15.69
N CYS A 139 13.08 -19.41 16.65
CA CYS A 139 12.48 -18.08 16.78
C CYS A 139 13.56 -17.06 17.19
N LYS A 140 13.90 -16.13 16.29
CA LYS A 140 14.89 -15.07 16.55
C LYS A 140 14.18 -13.81 17.03
N PRO A 141 14.76 -13.06 17.98
CA PRO A 141 14.22 -11.75 18.35
C PRO A 141 14.31 -10.80 17.14
N PRO A 142 13.37 -9.84 17.02
CA PRO A 142 13.40 -8.86 15.95
C PRO A 142 14.69 -8.03 16.04
N ILE A 143 15.35 -7.83 14.91
CA ILE A 143 16.60 -7.05 14.82
C ILE A 143 16.37 -5.60 15.27
N GLN A 144 15.19 -5.08 14.97
CA GLN A 144 14.73 -3.78 15.43
C GLN A 144 13.47 -3.97 16.26
N MET A 145 13.53 -3.56 17.52
CA MET A 145 12.36 -3.55 18.38
C MET A 145 11.29 -2.63 17.78
N PRO A 146 9.99 -3.00 17.88
CA PRO A 146 8.91 -2.10 17.51
C PRO A 146 9.13 -0.73 18.16
N ILE A 147 9.04 0.32 17.34
CA ILE A 147 9.08 1.70 17.82
C ILE A 147 7.90 1.86 18.78
N ASP A 148 8.14 2.49 19.94
CA ASP A 148 7.10 2.69 20.97
C ASP A 148 5.86 3.30 20.30
N PRO A 149 4.67 2.69 20.41
CA PRO A 149 3.50 3.17 19.68
C PRO A 149 3.20 4.61 20.11
N ALA A 150 2.69 5.44 19.22
CA ALA A 150 2.40 6.86 19.51
C ALA A 150 1.47 7.07 20.72
N TYR A 151 0.66 6.05 21.07
CA TYR A 151 -0.23 6.04 22.23
C TYR A 151 0.39 5.44 23.50
N ALA A 152 1.65 4.97 23.46
CA ALA A 152 2.32 4.36 24.60
C ALA A 152 2.35 5.29 25.82
N ASP A 153 2.65 6.58 25.59
CA ASP A 153 2.66 7.58 26.65
C ASP A 153 1.29 7.85 27.23
N VAL A 154 0.24 7.83 26.39
CA VAL A 154 -1.15 7.97 26.85
C VAL A 154 -1.53 6.79 27.74
N CYS A 155 -1.22 5.56 27.30
CA CYS A 155 -1.45 4.35 28.09
C CYS A 155 -0.63 4.33 29.38
N ARG A 156 0.61 4.81 29.35
CA ARG A 156 1.49 4.91 30.54
C ARG A 156 0.92 5.90 31.55
N ARG A 157 0.51 7.09 31.11
CA ARG A 157 -0.13 8.10 31.97
C ARG A 157 -1.46 7.62 32.54
N ALA A 158 -2.29 6.96 31.74
CA ALA A 158 -3.56 6.40 32.20
C ALA A 158 -3.36 5.31 33.27
N ARG A 159 -2.31 4.48 33.16
CA ARG A 159 -1.98 3.49 34.19
C ARG A 159 -1.49 4.14 35.48
N VAL A 160 -0.64 5.17 35.40
CA VAL A 160 -0.15 5.89 36.58
C VAL A 160 -1.29 6.63 37.29
N ALA A 161 -2.18 7.29 36.54
CA ALA A 161 -3.35 7.97 37.10
C ALA A 161 -4.27 7.00 37.84
N ARG A 162 -4.57 5.82 37.25
CA ARG A 162 -5.34 4.78 37.93
C ARG A 162 -4.69 4.25 39.20
N ALA A 163 -3.37 4.08 39.21
CA ALA A 163 -2.65 3.62 40.40
C ALA A 163 -2.65 4.68 41.52
N GLN A 164 -2.60 5.96 41.16
CA GLN A 164 -2.71 7.07 42.12
C GLN A 164 -4.12 7.22 42.68
N GLU A 165 -5.16 6.99 41.88
CA GLU A 165 -6.55 6.97 42.34
C GLU A 165 -6.78 5.82 43.33
N GLN A 166 -6.29 4.62 43.02
CA GLN A 166 -6.38 3.47 43.94
C GLN A 166 -5.61 3.69 45.24
N GLY A 167 -4.36 4.18 45.16
CA GLY A 167 -3.58 4.46 46.37
C GLY A 167 -4.21 5.54 47.26
N LYS A 168 -4.92 6.51 46.68
CA LYS A 168 -5.62 7.55 47.44
C LYS A 168 -6.91 7.04 48.09
N GLU A 169 -7.58 6.06 47.46
CA GLU A 169 -8.75 5.40 48.03
C GLU A 169 -8.34 4.52 49.22
N ASP A 170 -7.25 3.76 49.11
CA ASP A 170 -6.70 2.94 50.18
C ASP A 170 -6.26 3.78 51.40
N ASP A 171 -5.59 4.92 51.16
CA ASP A 171 -5.11 5.84 52.21
C ASP A 171 -6.29 6.47 53.00
N VAL A 172 -7.37 6.83 52.32
CA VAL A 172 -8.59 7.36 52.95
C VAL A 172 -9.29 6.28 53.78
N VAL A 173 -9.34 5.04 53.30
CA VAL A 173 -9.90 3.91 54.06
C VAL A 173 -9.09 3.66 55.32
N GLU A 174 -7.76 3.64 55.23
CA GLU A 174 -6.87 3.41 56.37
C GLU A 174 -6.99 4.53 57.43
N GLN A 175 -7.09 5.79 57.00
CA GLN A 175 -7.28 6.94 57.88
C GLN A 175 -8.65 6.93 58.58
N THR A 176 -9.69 6.45 57.88
CA THR A 176 -11.05 6.32 58.43
C THR A 176 -11.11 5.18 59.45
N VAL A 177 -10.47 4.03 59.16
CA VAL A 177 -10.38 2.89 60.07
C VAL A 177 -9.60 3.28 61.34
N SER A 178 -8.48 3.99 61.20
CA SER A 178 -7.71 4.49 62.36
C SER A 178 -8.54 5.42 63.24
N SER A 179 -9.29 6.34 62.64
CA SER A 179 -10.16 7.28 63.37
C SER A 179 -11.31 6.58 64.10
N LEU A 180 -11.86 5.51 63.52
CA LEU A 180 -12.89 4.66 64.13
C LEU A 180 -12.33 3.85 65.31
N MET A 181 -11.13 3.30 65.18
CA MET A 181 -10.47 2.55 66.26
C MET A 181 -10.11 3.44 67.44
N ASP A 182 -9.62 4.66 67.18
CA ASP A 182 -9.36 5.65 68.21
C ASP A 182 -10.65 6.06 68.94
N ALA A 183 -11.74 6.29 68.20
CA ALA A 183 -13.04 6.64 68.80
C ALA A 183 -13.63 5.52 69.68
N LEU A 184 -13.44 4.25 69.30
CA LEU A 184 -13.87 3.09 70.09
C LEU A 184 -13.04 2.92 71.36
N SER A 185 -11.73 3.20 71.31
CA SER A 185 -10.83 3.11 72.47
C SER A 185 -11.14 4.11 73.60
N VAL A 186 -11.83 5.21 73.28
CA VAL A 186 -12.22 6.24 74.26
C VAL A 186 -13.57 5.91 74.94
N SER A 187 -14.29 4.89 74.47
CA SER A 187 -15.63 4.52 74.97
C SER A 187 -15.66 3.42 76.05
N GLU A 188 -14.51 2.93 76.52
CA GLU A 188 -14.39 1.88 77.55
C GLU A 188 -13.98 2.38 78.96
N ILE A 189 -14.27 3.64 79.31
CA ILE A 189 -14.15 4.16 80.70
C ILE A 189 -15.51 4.65 81.18
#